data_AF-A0AAP2ZN83-F1
#
_entry.id   AF-A0AAP2ZN83-F1
#
_cell.length_a   1.000
_cell.length_b   1.000
_cell.length_c   1.000
_cell.angle_alpha   90.00
_cell.angle_beta   90.00
_cell.angle_gamma   90.00
#
_symmetry.space_group_name_H-M   'P 1'
#
loop_
_entity.id
_entity.type
_entity.pdbx_description
1 polymer ?
#
loop_
_entity_poly.entity_id
_entity_poly.type
_entity_poly.pdbx_seq_one_letter_code
_entity_poly.pdbx_strand_id
1 'polypeptide(L)'
;MTPSQISIAIQWLIVSLFVAVLCLAQYQLATTRSQLTQALADKSTLQTDADNLADSLRKSNADKAALAAESEQLALQLQQVSLQKAELMGRHHALKNQLNQLLQDTTDEDAKAWRDAPVPNDVVRLLSHAADCAQRARLHDSVCVAARSTDARVPSDPSATARDPVLTDAANLVPSQPSLSRVDAVSHR
;
A
#
# COMPACT_ATOMS: atom_id res chain seq x y z
N MET A 1 16.67 -94.89 18.38
CA MET A 1 15.57 -93.91 18.50
C MET A 1 14.29 -94.69 18.74
N THR A 2 13.61 -94.53 19.87
CA THR A 2 12.39 -95.28 20.19
C THR A 2 11.18 -94.62 19.53
N PRO A 3 10.13 -95.37 19.16
CA PRO A 3 8.93 -94.82 18.52
C PRO A 3 8.26 -93.68 19.31
N SER A 4 8.42 -93.67 20.64
CA SER A 4 7.97 -92.58 21.52
C SER A 4 8.69 -91.24 21.28
N GLN A 5 9.97 -91.25 20.94
CA GLN A 5 10.77 -90.03 20.69
C GLN A 5 10.36 -89.34 19.38
N ILE A 6 9.98 -90.13 18.36
CA ILE A 6 9.51 -89.61 17.07
C ILE A 6 8.16 -88.90 17.22
N SER A 7 7.25 -89.49 18.01
CA SER A 7 5.93 -88.89 18.27
C SER A 7 6.02 -87.56 19.02
N ILE A 8 6.91 -87.46 20.01
CA ILE A 8 7.14 -86.21 20.78
C ILE A 8 7.72 -85.12 19.87
N ALA A 9 8.70 -85.44 19.02
CA ALA A 9 9.29 -84.49 18.10
C ALA A 9 8.25 -83.90 17.11
N ILE A 10 7.34 -84.73 16.61
CA ILE A 10 6.26 -84.28 15.70
C ILE A 10 5.29 -83.35 16.42
N GLN A 11 4.92 -83.64 17.68
CA GLN A 11 4.06 -82.76 18.48
C GLN A 11 4.72 -81.39 18.72
N TRP A 12 6.01 -81.34 19.06
CA TRP A 12 6.72 -80.07 19.21
C TRP A 12 6.80 -79.27 17.91
N LEU A 13 6.95 -79.95 16.76
CA LEU A 13 6.94 -79.31 15.45
C LEU A 13 5.58 -78.65 15.15
N ILE A 14 4.48 -79.34 15.45
CA ILE A 14 3.12 -78.81 15.28
C ILE A 14 2.87 -77.61 16.19
N VAL A 15 3.28 -77.68 17.46
CA VAL A 15 3.14 -76.56 18.41
C VAL A 15 3.98 -75.37 17.95
N SER A 16 5.22 -75.58 17.53
CA SER A 16 6.08 -74.51 17.00
C SER A 16 5.49 -73.85 15.76
N LEU A 17 4.92 -74.65 14.84
CA LEU A 17 4.26 -74.13 13.65
C LEU A 17 3.04 -73.28 14.03
N PHE A 18 2.23 -73.74 14.97
CA PHE A 18 1.04 -73.04 15.42
C PHE A 18 1.37 -71.69 16.07
N VAL A 19 2.41 -71.65 16.90
CA VAL A 19 2.89 -70.40 17.52
C VAL A 19 3.39 -69.42 16.45
N ALA A 20 4.15 -69.89 15.45
CA ALA A 20 4.63 -69.04 14.37
C ALA A 20 3.47 -68.40 13.58
N VAL A 21 2.44 -69.18 13.24
CA VAL A 21 1.24 -68.68 12.53
C VAL A 21 0.50 -67.63 13.36
N LEU A 22 0.35 -67.83 14.67
CA LEU A 22 -0.27 -66.84 15.55
C LEU A 22 0.54 -65.54 15.62
N CYS A 23 1.87 -65.62 15.71
CA CYS A 23 2.74 -64.43 15.66
C CYS A 23 2.61 -63.67 14.34
N LEU A 24 2.60 -64.37 13.21
CA LEU A 24 2.38 -63.79 11.88
C LEU A 24 1.01 -63.12 11.78
N ALA A 25 -0.05 -63.75 12.29
CA ALA A 25 -1.40 -63.19 12.27
C ALA A 25 -1.51 -61.91 13.12
N GLN A 26 -0.92 -61.90 14.33
CA GLN A 26 -0.88 -60.72 15.19
C GLN A 26 -0.07 -59.58 14.56
N TYR A 27 1.05 -59.90 13.91
CA TYR A 27 1.87 -58.91 13.20
C TYR A 27 1.09 -58.26 12.05
N GLN A 28 0.42 -59.06 11.21
CA GLN A 28 -0.42 -58.55 10.12
C GLN A 28 -1.59 -57.69 10.66
N LEU A 29 -2.16 -58.06 11.81
CA LEU A 29 -3.22 -57.28 12.44
C LEU A 29 -2.70 -55.94 12.98
N ALA A 30 -1.49 -55.93 13.53
CA ALA A 30 -0.85 -54.71 14.03
C ALA A 30 -0.46 -53.76 12.88
N THR A 31 0.11 -54.29 11.79
CA THR A 31 0.49 -53.47 10.63
C THR A 31 -0.72 -52.87 9.93
N THR A 32 -1.79 -53.65 9.71
CA THR A 32 -3.03 -53.15 9.09
C THR A 32 -3.72 -52.09 9.94
N ARG A 33 -3.75 -52.26 11.27
CA ARG A 33 -4.24 -51.21 12.18
C ARG A 33 -3.39 -49.94 12.10
N SER A 34 -2.07 -50.07 12.10
CA SER A 34 -1.16 -48.93 11.95
C SER A 34 -1.37 -48.19 10.62
N GLN A 35 -1.56 -48.93 9.52
CA GLN A 35 -1.83 -48.34 8.20
C GLN A 35 -3.18 -47.64 8.15
N LEU A 36 -4.22 -48.21 8.78
CA LEU A 36 -5.53 -47.57 8.91
C LEU A 36 -5.45 -46.26 9.71
N THR A 37 -4.75 -46.27 10.85
CA THR A 37 -4.56 -45.05 11.65
C THR A 37 -3.79 -43.98 10.90
N GLN A 38 -2.78 -44.38 10.14
CA GLN A 38 -2.01 -43.46 9.31
C GLN A 38 -2.86 -42.89 8.17
N ALA A 39 -3.62 -43.73 7.45
CA ALA A 39 -4.51 -43.28 6.40
C ALA A 39 -5.63 -42.34 6.91
N LEU A 40 -6.12 -42.56 8.14
CA LEU A 40 -7.07 -41.66 8.81
C LEU A 40 -6.44 -40.31 9.14
N ALA A 41 -5.20 -40.30 9.65
CA ALA A 41 -4.46 -39.08 9.94
C ALA A 41 -4.15 -38.29 8.66
N ASP A 42 -3.70 -38.97 7.60
CA ASP A 42 -3.43 -38.37 6.29
C ASP A 42 -4.71 -37.77 5.71
N LYS A 43 -5.83 -38.50 5.77
CA LYS A 43 -7.13 -37.97 5.32
C LYS A 43 -7.55 -36.71 6.08
N SER A 44 -7.40 -36.69 7.40
CA SER A 44 -7.70 -35.51 8.22
C SER A 44 -6.82 -34.32 7.84
N THR A 45 -5.55 -34.58 7.56
CA THR A 45 -4.57 -33.56 7.16
C THR A 45 -4.93 -33.00 5.79
N LEU A 46 -5.21 -33.86 4.80
CA LEU A 46 -5.64 -33.45 3.48
C LEU A 46 -6.95 -32.64 3.50
N GLN A 47 -7.89 -33.00 4.37
CA GLN A 47 -9.12 -32.21 4.54
C GLN A 47 -8.81 -30.82 5.10
N THR A 48 -7.96 -30.74 6.11
CA THR A 48 -7.55 -29.47 6.70
C THR A 48 -6.80 -28.59 5.69
N ASP A 49 -5.91 -29.19 4.90
CA ASP A 49 -5.18 -28.48 3.84
C ASP A 49 -6.11 -28.00 2.72
N ALA A 50 -7.12 -28.80 2.36
CA ALA A 50 -8.13 -28.41 1.38
C ALA A 50 -8.98 -27.23 1.89
N ASP A 51 -9.39 -27.25 3.16
CA ASP A 51 -10.15 -26.16 3.79
C ASP A 51 -9.30 -24.88 3.87
N ASN A 52 -8.05 -24.99 4.31
CA ASN A 52 -7.10 -23.88 4.35
C ASN A 52 -6.87 -23.27 2.95
N LEU A 53 -6.75 -24.12 1.93
CA LEU A 53 -6.58 -23.65 0.56
C LEU A 53 -7.84 -22.97 0.03
N ALA A 54 -9.02 -23.51 0.34
CA ALA A 54 -10.30 -22.91 -0.03
C ALA A 54 -10.47 -21.52 0.61
N ASP A 55 -10.10 -21.36 1.88
CA ASP A 55 -10.14 -20.07 2.58
C ASP A 55 -9.10 -19.10 2.03
N SER A 56 -7.89 -19.55 1.73
CA SER A 56 -6.86 -18.73 1.08
C SER A 56 -7.32 -18.26 -0.30
N LEU A 57 -8.00 -19.11 -1.08
CA LEU A 57 -8.55 -18.74 -2.38
C LEU A 57 -9.69 -17.74 -2.26
N ARG A 58 -10.59 -17.92 -1.28
CA ARG A 58 -11.65 -16.92 -1.00
C ARG A 58 -11.06 -15.56 -0.65
N LYS A 59 -10.07 -15.54 0.24
CA LYS A 59 -9.38 -14.30 0.63
C LYS A 59 -8.71 -13.64 -0.56
N SER A 60 -7.95 -14.41 -1.34
CA SER A 60 -7.29 -13.88 -2.55
C SER A 60 -8.28 -13.32 -3.57
N ASN A 61 -9.45 -13.95 -3.74
CA ASN A 61 -10.48 -13.43 -4.64
C ASN A 61 -11.13 -12.15 -4.10
N ALA A 62 -11.34 -12.05 -2.79
CA ALA A 62 -11.83 -10.82 -2.16
C ALA A 62 -10.82 -9.68 -2.31
N ASP A 63 -9.54 -9.95 -2.07
CA ASP A 63 -8.46 -8.96 -2.21
C ASP A 63 -8.35 -8.48 -3.67
N LYS A 64 -8.48 -9.37 -4.66
CA LYS A 64 -8.51 -8.99 -6.09
C LYS A 64 -9.69 -8.09 -6.43
N ALA A 65 -10.87 -8.38 -5.90
CA ALA A 65 -12.06 -7.55 -6.13
C ALA A 65 -11.90 -6.16 -5.49
N ALA A 66 -11.34 -6.09 -4.28
CA ALA A 66 -11.01 -4.84 -3.62
C ALA A 66 -10.00 -4.01 -4.41
N LEU A 67 -8.90 -4.64 -4.86
CA LEU A 67 -7.88 -3.98 -5.69
C LEU A 67 -8.46 -3.45 -7.01
N ALA A 68 -9.37 -4.20 -7.64
CA ALA A 68 -10.02 -3.75 -8.86
C ALA A 68 -10.84 -2.47 -8.61
N ALA A 69 -11.64 -2.44 -7.55
CA ALA A 69 -12.42 -1.26 -7.18
C ALA A 69 -11.53 -0.05 -6.84
N GLU A 70 -10.44 -0.26 -6.09
CA GLU A 70 -9.46 0.80 -5.78
C GLU A 70 -8.80 1.34 -7.04
N SER A 71 -8.47 0.47 -8.00
CA SER A 71 -7.86 0.87 -9.27
C SER A 71 -8.79 1.72 -10.14
N GLU A 72 -10.08 1.38 -10.17
CA GLU A 72 -11.11 2.17 -10.87
C GLU A 72 -11.28 3.55 -10.23
N GLN A 73 -11.33 3.60 -8.89
CA GLN A 73 -11.41 4.86 -8.16
C GLN A 73 -10.18 5.74 -8.40
N LEU A 74 -8.98 5.15 -8.42
CA LEU A 74 -7.75 5.87 -8.72
C LEU A 74 -7.73 6.40 -10.16
N ALA A 75 -8.23 5.62 -11.13
CA ALA A 75 -8.34 6.06 -12.51
C ALA A 75 -9.27 7.28 -12.65
N LEU A 76 -10.41 7.28 -11.96
CA LEU A 76 -11.32 8.43 -11.91
C LEU A 76 -10.67 9.67 -11.28
N GLN A 77 -9.93 9.49 -10.17
CA GLN A 77 -9.20 10.59 -9.53
C GLN A 77 -8.13 11.17 -10.45
N LEU A 78 -7.36 10.33 -11.15
CA LEU A 78 -6.36 10.77 -12.11
C LEU A 78 -6.98 11.56 -13.26
N GLN A 79 -8.13 11.11 -13.77
CA GLN A 79 -8.87 11.85 -14.79
C GLN A 79 -9.30 13.23 -14.28
N GLN A 80 -9.87 13.31 -13.07
CA GLN A 80 -10.27 14.58 -12.47
C GLN A 80 -9.08 15.53 -12.27
N VAL A 81 -7.96 15.03 -11.76
CA VAL A 81 -6.73 15.83 -11.58
C VAL A 81 -6.20 16.33 -12.92
N SER A 82 -6.25 15.50 -13.98
CA SER A 82 -5.81 15.91 -15.32
C SER A 82 -6.67 17.05 -15.90
N LEU A 83 -7.99 17.00 -15.69
CA LEU A 83 -8.91 18.05 -16.10
C LEU A 83 -8.65 19.35 -15.33
N GLN A 84 -8.50 19.27 -14.01
CA GLN A 84 -8.16 20.43 -13.18
C GLN A 84 -6.81 21.05 -13.57
N LYS A 85 -5.83 20.21 -13.90
CA LYS A 85 -4.52 20.67 -14.39
C LYS A 85 -4.64 21.41 -15.72
N ALA A 86 -5.45 20.89 -16.65
CA ALA A 86 -5.70 21.53 -17.93
C ALA A 86 -6.41 22.88 -17.75
N GLU A 87 -7.42 22.94 -16.87
CA GLU A 87 -8.12 24.19 -16.55
C GLU A 87 -7.19 25.23 -15.93
N LEU A 88 -6.35 24.82 -14.96
CA LEU A 88 -5.38 25.69 -14.32
C LEU A 88 -4.36 26.24 -15.34
N MET A 89 -3.87 25.39 -16.25
CA MET A 89 -2.99 25.85 -17.34
C MET A 89 -3.70 26.87 -18.25
N GLY A 90 -4.98 26.65 -18.57
CA GLY A 90 -5.78 27.60 -19.34
C GLY A 90 -5.91 28.95 -18.65
N ARG A 91 -6.25 28.96 -17.35
CA ARG A 91 -6.33 30.19 -16.54
C ARG A 91 -4.98 30.90 -16.45
N HIS A 92 -3.89 30.15 -16.26
CA HIS A 92 -2.54 30.70 -16.23
C HIS A 92 -2.16 31.36 -17.56
N HIS A 93 -2.48 30.73 -18.70
CA HIS A 93 -2.27 31.32 -20.02
C HIS A 93 -3.10 32.59 -20.23
N ALA A 94 -4.37 32.59 -19.83
CA ALA A 94 -5.22 33.76 -19.93
C ALA A 94 -4.68 34.93 -19.08
N LEU A 95 -4.30 34.65 -17.82
CA LEU A 95 -3.73 35.65 -16.92
C LEU A 95 -2.40 36.19 -17.45
N LYS A 96 -1.53 35.33 -17.99
CA LYS A 96 -0.27 35.74 -18.62
C LYS A 96 -0.51 36.65 -19.82
N ASN A 97 -1.49 36.34 -20.65
CA ASN A 97 -1.85 37.17 -21.79
C ASN A 97 -2.41 38.53 -21.35
N GLN A 98 -3.30 38.55 -20.35
CA GLN A 98 -3.82 39.80 -19.77
C GLN A 98 -2.69 40.65 -19.17
N LEU A 99 -1.80 40.04 -18.39
CA LEU A 99 -0.66 40.75 -17.81
C LEU A 99 0.26 41.33 -18.90
N ASN A 100 0.58 40.56 -19.94
CA ASN A 100 1.36 41.05 -21.06
C ASN A 100 0.67 42.21 -21.80
N GLN A 101 -0.66 42.16 -21.93
CA GLN A 101 -1.43 43.22 -22.58
C GLN A 101 -1.43 44.50 -21.73
N LEU A 102 -1.64 44.39 -20.41
CA LEU A 102 -1.51 45.54 -19.48
C LEU A 102 -0.09 46.13 -19.46
N LEU A 103 0.94 45.29 -19.55
CA LEU A 103 2.33 45.74 -19.63
C LEU A 103 2.69 46.38 -20.98
N GLN A 104 1.98 46.04 -22.07
CA GLN A 104 2.17 46.67 -23.38
C GLN A 104 1.45 48.01 -23.48
N ASP A 105 0.27 48.13 -22.89
CA ASP A 105 -0.54 49.37 -22.91
C ASP A 105 -0.10 50.40 -21.85
N THR A 106 0.85 50.02 -21.00
CA THR A 106 1.40 50.87 -19.95
C THR A 106 2.31 51.97 -20.52
N THR A 107 1.98 53.22 -20.21
CA THR A 107 2.80 54.42 -20.50
C THR A 107 3.83 54.72 -19.41
N ASP A 108 3.82 53.95 -18.33
CA ASP A 108 4.70 54.13 -17.17
C ASP A 108 6.09 53.52 -17.42
N GLU A 109 7.12 54.36 -17.40
CA GLU A 109 8.50 53.97 -17.72
C GLU A 109 9.09 53.02 -16.66
N ASP A 110 8.66 53.15 -15.40
CA ASP A 110 9.07 52.23 -14.33
C ASP A 110 8.56 50.81 -14.59
N ALA A 111 7.29 50.68 -15.00
CA ALA A 111 6.71 49.37 -15.31
C ALA A 111 7.34 48.71 -16.56
N LYS A 112 7.83 49.50 -17.54
CA LYS A 112 8.68 48.99 -18.62
C LYS A 112 10.04 48.51 -18.11
N ALA A 113 10.67 49.23 -17.18
CA ALA A 113 11.94 48.82 -16.59
C ALA A 113 11.81 47.49 -15.82
N TRP A 114 10.70 47.28 -15.11
CA TRP A 114 10.40 46.00 -14.45
C TRP A 114 10.14 44.85 -15.43
N ARG A 115 9.55 45.12 -16.60
CA ARG A 115 9.34 44.12 -17.66
C ARG A 115 10.65 43.56 -18.20
N ASP A 116 11.61 44.45 -18.47
CA ASP A 116 12.88 44.09 -19.10
C ASP A 116 13.97 43.68 -18.08
N ALA A 117 13.66 43.81 -16.78
CA ALA A 117 14.53 43.38 -15.72
C ALA A 117 14.71 41.84 -15.77
N PRO A 118 15.96 41.35 -15.90
CA PRO A 118 16.21 39.91 -15.90
C PRO A 118 15.86 39.34 -14.52
N VAL A 119 15.00 38.32 -14.50
CA VAL A 119 14.75 37.56 -13.27
C VAL A 119 16.04 36.87 -12.85
N PRO A 120 16.55 37.09 -11.62
CA PRO A 120 17.78 36.46 -11.17
C PRO A 120 17.68 34.94 -11.24
N ASN A 121 18.73 34.29 -11.77
CA ASN A 121 18.76 32.85 -11.98
C ASN A 121 18.56 32.05 -10.68
N ASP A 122 18.99 32.62 -9.55
CA ASP A 122 18.83 32.01 -8.23
C ASP A 122 17.36 31.86 -7.81
N VAL A 123 16.50 32.81 -8.19
CA VAL A 123 15.05 32.73 -7.93
C VAL A 123 14.43 31.62 -8.77
N VAL A 124 14.83 31.51 -10.04
CA VAL A 124 14.35 30.44 -10.95
C VAL A 124 14.78 29.07 -10.44
N ARG A 125 16.05 28.94 -10.03
CA ARG A 125 16.62 27.70 -9.46
C ARG A 125 15.95 27.33 -8.14
N LEU A 126 15.64 28.29 -7.29
CA LEU A 126 14.93 28.04 -6.04
C LEU A 126 13.49 27.57 -6.30
N LEU A 127 12.80 28.21 -7.26
CA LEU A 127 11.44 27.82 -7.64
C LEU A 127 11.37 26.42 -8.24
N SER A 128 12.34 26.07 -9.10
CA SER A 128 12.43 24.72 -9.66
C SER A 128 12.70 23.70 -8.58
N HIS A 129 13.63 23.98 -7.67
CA HIS A 129 13.94 23.09 -6.56
C HIS A 129 12.75 22.92 -5.60
N ALA A 130 12.00 24.00 -5.32
CA ALA A 130 10.79 23.92 -4.50
C ALA A 130 9.70 23.07 -5.17
N ALA A 131 9.54 23.20 -6.49
CA ALA A 131 8.60 22.38 -7.27
C ALA A 131 9.01 20.90 -7.27
N ASP A 132 10.31 20.61 -7.43
CA ASP A 132 10.85 19.25 -7.37
C ASP A 132 10.62 18.62 -5.99
N CYS A 133 10.83 19.39 -4.90
CA CYS A 133 10.59 18.92 -3.54
C CYS A 133 9.11 18.74 -3.18
N ALA A 134 8.18 19.44 -3.86
CA ALA A 134 6.74 19.23 -3.69
C ALA A 134 6.27 17.88 -4.28
N GLN A 135 7.09 17.24 -5.11
CA GLN A 135 6.77 15.94 -5.69
C GLN A 135 6.97 14.84 -4.64
N ARG A 136 5.92 14.06 -4.36
CA ARG A 136 5.95 12.97 -3.35
C ARG A 136 7.09 11.96 -3.53
N ALA A 137 7.52 11.73 -4.76
CA ALA A 137 8.64 10.82 -5.07
C ALA A 137 10.01 11.34 -4.59
N ARG A 138 10.14 12.65 -4.36
CA ARG A 138 11.39 13.34 -3.99
C ARG A 138 11.45 13.73 -2.51
N LEU A 139 10.43 13.43 -1.71
CA LEU A 139 10.40 13.73 -0.27
C LEU A 139 11.49 13.01 0.55
N HIS A 140 12.15 12.00 -0.02
CA HIS A 140 13.27 11.30 0.59
C HIS A 140 14.63 11.88 0.23
N ASP A 141 14.70 12.84 -0.69
CA ASP A 141 15.94 13.54 -0.99
C ASP A 141 16.31 14.43 0.21
N SER A 142 17.55 14.31 0.69
CA SER A 142 18.06 15.03 1.87
C SER A 142 17.94 16.56 1.80
N VAL A 143 17.75 17.10 0.59
CA VAL A 143 17.61 18.53 0.30
C VAL A 143 16.14 18.99 0.36
N CYS A 144 15.19 18.04 0.31
CA CYS A 144 13.76 18.31 0.33
C CYS A 144 13.19 18.07 1.74
N VAL A 145 13.19 19.11 2.56
CA VAL A 145 12.52 19.08 3.87
C VAL A 145 11.06 19.48 3.69
N ALA A 146 10.14 18.59 4.07
CA ALA A 146 8.73 18.95 4.13
C ALA A 146 8.55 20.06 5.17
N ALA A 147 8.11 21.24 4.72
CA ALA A 147 7.73 22.33 5.62
C ALA A 147 6.67 21.79 6.59
N ARG A 148 7.02 21.63 7.86
CA ARG A 148 6.02 21.31 8.89
C ARG A 148 5.20 22.58 9.12
N SER A 149 3.92 22.45 9.44
CA SER A 149 3.05 23.60 9.74
C SER A 149 3.54 24.51 10.87
N THR A 150 4.61 24.11 11.56
CA THR A 150 5.33 24.85 12.61
C THR A 150 6.52 25.68 12.10
N ASP A 151 6.92 25.55 10.83
CA ASP A 151 8.02 26.34 10.28
C ASP A 151 7.53 27.78 10.09
N ALA A 152 8.24 28.70 10.75
CA ALA A 152 7.78 30.04 11.09
C ALA A 152 7.18 30.79 9.89
N ARG A 153 5.92 31.20 10.04
CA ARG A 153 5.32 32.23 9.19
C ARG A 153 6.22 33.48 9.30
N VAL A 154 6.85 33.88 8.20
CA VAL A 154 7.67 35.11 8.15
C VAL A 154 6.77 36.26 8.63
N PRO A 155 7.15 37.02 9.66
CA PRO A 155 6.38 38.17 10.09
C PRO A 155 6.23 39.13 8.91
N SER A 156 5.00 39.35 8.44
CA SER A 156 4.73 40.45 7.53
C SER A 156 5.00 41.72 8.32
N ASP A 157 6.03 42.46 7.92
CA ASP A 157 6.39 43.74 8.52
C ASP A 157 5.18 44.71 8.36
N PRO A 158 4.55 45.17 9.45
CA PRO A 158 3.36 46.01 9.39
C PRO A 158 3.62 47.45 8.92
N SER A 159 4.87 47.77 8.55
CA SER A 159 5.27 49.15 8.24
C SER A 159 4.94 49.61 6.81
N ALA A 160 4.40 48.74 5.94
CA ALA A 160 4.02 49.12 4.58
C ALA A 160 2.56 49.59 4.43
N THR A 161 1.73 49.51 5.48
CA THR A 161 0.28 49.81 5.42
C THR A 161 -0.06 51.21 5.95
N ALA A 162 0.67 52.23 5.50
CA ALA A 162 0.30 53.62 5.72
C ALA A 162 0.20 54.36 4.38
N ARG A 163 -0.81 54.00 3.57
CA ARG A 163 -1.48 54.88 2.60
C ARG A 163 -2.75 54.20 2.07
N ASP A 164 -3.85 54.59 2.70
CA ASP A 164 -5.29 54.57 2.35
C ASP A 164 -5.98 53.38 1.64
N PRO A 165 -7.27 53.15 1.95
CA PRO A 165 -7.96 51.88 1.75
C PRO A 165 -8.70 51.83 0.40
N VAL A 166 -8.52 50.73 -0.33
CA VAL A 166 -9.49 50.32 -1.35
C VAL A 166 -10.31 49.18 -0.78
N LEU A 167 -11.58 49.50 -0.54
CA LEU A 167 -12.65 48.59 -0.14
C LEU A 167 -12.86 47.53 -1.25
N THR A 168 -12.65 46.25 -0.94
CA THR A 168 -13.42 45.17 -1.58
C THR A 168 -13.75 44.08 -0.57
N ASP A 169 -15.05 44.04 -0.30
CA ASP A 169 -15.81 42.96 0.30
C ASP A 169 -15.75 41.68 -0.58
N ALA A 170 -16.21 40.58 0.02
CA ALA A 170 -16.56 39.28 -0.53
C ALA A 170 -15.50 38.16 -0.55
N ALA A 171 -15.69 37.27 0.43
CA ALA A 171 -15.77 35.82 0.24
C ALA A 171 -14.53 35.09 -0.30
N ASN A 172 -13.62 34.73 0.60
CA ASN A 172 -12.79 33.53 0.44
C ASN A 172 -12.90 32.64 1.68
N LEU A 173 -13.99 31.88 1.72
CA LEU A 173 -14.07 30.62 2.44
C LEU A 173 -13.03 29.68 1.83
N VAL A 174 -11.84 29.64 2.43
CA VAL A 174 -10.89 28.54 2.25
C VAL A 174 -11.61 27.26 2.70
N PRO A 175 -11.77 26.22 1.86
CA PRO A 175 -12.29 24.95 2.33
C PRO A 175 -11.22 24.28 3.20
N SER A 176 -11.47 24.22 4.50
CA SER A 176 -10.75 23.36 5.43
C SER A 176 -10.76 21.93 4.92
N GLN A 177 -9.59 21.36 4.61
CA GLN A 177 -9.51 19.92 4.32
C GLN A 177 -9.95 19.11 5.55
N PRO A 178 -10.70 18.01 5.37
CA PRO A 178 -11.04 17.13 6.48
C PRO A 178 -9.78 16.46 7.01
N SER A 179 -9.50 16.69 8.30
CA SER A 179 -8.54 15.92 9.08
C SER A 179 -9.01 14.47 9.16
N LEU A 180 -8.39 13.59 8.38
CA LEU A 180 -8.56 12.16 8.52
C LEU A 180 -7.79 11.74 9.78
N SER A 181 -8.52 11.71 10.91
CA SER A 181 -8.05 11.14 12.16
C SER A 181 -7.54 9.72 11.92
N ARG A 182 -6.24 9.55 12.10
CA ARG A 182 -5.57 8.28 12.35
C ARG A 182 -6.25 7.62 13.56
N VAL A 183 -7.06 6.60 13.32
CA VAL A 183 -7.40 5.63 14.36
C VAL A 183 -6.22 4.67 14.43
N ASP A 184 -5.36 4.89 15.42
CA ASP A 184 -4.37 3.93 15.84
C ASP A 184 -5.09 2.68 16.39
N ALA A 185 -4.85 1.54 15.75
CA ALA A 185 -5.07 0.23 16.34
C ALA A 185 -3.93 -0.71 15.94
N VAL A 186 -2.74 -0.42 16.48
CA VAL A 186 -1.70 -1.43 16.68
C VAL A 186 -1.96 -2.05 18.05
N SER A 187 -2.41 -3.29 18.09
CA SER A 187 -2.30 -4.12 19.29
C SER A 187 -1.51 -5.37 18.94
N HIS A 188 -0.22 -5.32 19.25
CA HIS A 188 0.60 -6.49 19.47
C HIS A 188 0.18 -7.17 20.77
N ARG A 189 -0.39 -8.37 20.68
CA ARG A 189 -0.01 -9.58 21.44
C ARG A 189 -0.82 -10.77 20.97
#